data_AF-A0A832PM89-F1
#
_entry.id   AF-A0A832PM89-F1
#
_cell.length_a   1.000
_cell.length_b   1.000
_cell.length_c   1.000
_cell.angle_alpha   90.00
_cell.angle_beta   90.00
_cell.angle_gamma   90.00
#
_symmetry.space_group_name_H-M   'P 1'
#
loop_
_entity.id
_entity.type
_entity.pdbx_description
1 polymer ?
#
loop_
_entity_poly.entity_id
_entity_poly.type
_entity_poly.pdbx_seq_one_letter_code
_entity_poly.pdbx_strand_id
1 'polypeptide(L)'
;MIRAALVAAAAMVAVPCWAQTPPARPSTDIAPGTRAESVMPLVQGEVARAPAALLRGLDKVSGQSTDLPLLVGDSVVFGRLEVRLGECRYPAADPDSDAFAQLTITDTHSRRTLFTGWMIASSPAISALDDARYDVWVVTCDDGSGLALPELTYEPDTAEPEGGEGMGPDGETTPVEDEDGAEAAE
;
A
#
# COMPACT_ATOMS: atom_id res chain seq x y z
N MET A 1 -13.59 -74.70 -29.98
CA MET A 1 -14.63 -74.62 -31.03
C MET A 1 -16.00 -74.60 -30.36
N ILE A 2 -16.95 -73.85 -30.94
CA ILE A 2 -18.38 -73.74 -30.63
C ILE A 2 -18.78 -72.53 -29.75
N ARG A 3 -19.45 -71.61 -30.44
CA ARG A 3 -20.20 -70.43 -30.01
C ARG A 3 -21.60 -70.86 -29.54
N ALA A 4 -22.16 -70.20 -28.53
CA ALA A 4 -23.61 -69.99 -28.45
C ALA A 4 -23.91 -68.79 -27.54
N ALA A 5 -24.37 -67.71 -28.16
CA ALA A 5 -24.97 -66.57 -27.50
C ALA A 5 -26.39 -66.92 -27.02
N LEU A 6 -26.86 -66.28 -25.95
CA LEU A 6 -28.27 -65.88 -25.84
C LEU A 6 -28.41 -64.72 -24.85
N VAL A 7 -29.10 -63.70 -25.35
CA VAL A 7 -29.43 -62.41 -24.75
C VAL A 7 -30.68 -62.57 -23.89
N ALA A 8 -30.72 -62.00 -22.69
CA ALA A 8 -31.98 -61.71 -22.00
C ALA A 8 -31.85 -60.57 -20.98
N ALA A 9 -32.37 -59.40 -21.38
CA ALA A 9 -33.05 -58.37 -20.60
C ALA A 9 -32.50 -57.99 -19.21
N ALA A 10 -31.66 -56.96 -19.17
CA ALA A 10 -31.45 -56.16 -17.96
C ALA A 10 -32.57 -55.12 -17.84
N ALA A 11 -33.56 -55.40 -17.01
CA ALA A 11 -34.57 -54.42 -16.63
C ALA A 11 -33.92 -53.33 -15.75
N MET A 12 -33.94 -52.09 -16.25
CA MET A 12 -33.68 -50.89 -15.44
C MET A 12 -34.75 -50.80 -14.34
N VAL A 13 -34.41 -51.26 -13.14
CA VAL A 13 -35.14 -50.85 -11.94
C VAL A 13 -34.60 -49.48 -11.57
N ALA A 14 -35.37 -48.44 -11.92
CA ALA A 14 -35.16 -47.09 -11.42
C ALA A 14 -35.19 -47.14 -9.90
N VAL A 15 -34.01 -46.97 -9.28
CA VAL A 15 -33.88 -46.84 -7.83
C VAL A 15 -34.56 -45.52 -7.46
N PRO A 16 -35.66 -45.50 -6.69
CA PRO A 16 -36.17 -44.24 -6.18
C PRO A 16 -35.08 -43.66 -5.29
N CYS A 17 -34.64 -42.45 -5.67
CA CYS A 17 -33.75 -41.63 -4.87
C CYS A 17 -34.39 -41.49 -3.49
N TRP A 18 -33.79 -42.10 -2.46
CA TRP A 18 -34.19 -41.85 -1.09
C TRP A 18 -33.86 -40.39 -0.83
N ALA A 19 -34.90 -39.56 -0.86
CA ALA A 19 -34.86 -38.20 -0.36
C ALA A 19 -34.43 -38.29 1.11
N GLN A 20 -33.16 -38.03 1.38
CA GLN A 20 -32.64 -37.93 2.72
C GLN A 20 -33.15 -36.61 3.27
N THR A 21 -34.31 -36.63 3.94
CA THR A 21 -34.82 -35.48 4.69
C THR A 21 -33.79 -35.15 5.78
N PRO A 22 -33.14 -33.98 5.74
CA PRO A 22 -32.29 -33.54 6.84
C PRO A 22 -33.15 -33.49 8.11
N PRO A 23 -32.64 -33.88 9.29
CA PRO A 23 -33.38 -33.70 10.53
C PRO A 23 -33.74 -32.22 10.65
N ALA A 24 -35.04 -31.94 10.77
CA ALA A 24 -35.53 -30.62 11.12
C ALA A 24 -34.91 -30.27 12.46
N ARG A 25 -33.87 -29.42 12.44
CA ARG A 25 -33.39 -28.77 13.65
C ARG A 25 -34.57 -27.97 14.19
N PRO A 26 -34.91 -28.07 15.48
CA PRO A 26 -35.91 -27.20 16.05
C PRO A 26 -35.43 -25.77 15.79
N SER A 27 -36.19 -25.06 14.96
CA SER A 27 -35.98 -23.64 14.75
C SER A 27 -36.24 -23.01 16.11
N THR A 28 -35.18 -22.59 16.80
CA THR A 28 -35.33 -21.74 17.98
C THR A 28 -36.09 -20.50 17.50
N ASP A 29 -37.29 -20.33 18.05
CA ASP A 29 -38.20 -19.21 17.86
C ASP A 29 -37.42 -17.90 17.71
N ILE A 30 -37.49 -17.33 16.51
CA ILE A 30 -37.29 -15.90 16.32
C ILE A 30 -38.55 -15.26 16.87
N ALA A 31 -38.51 -14.85 18.14
CA ALA A 31 -39.60 -14.14 18.79
C ALA A 31 -40.05 -12.94 17.93
N PRO A 32 -41.35 -12.61 17.86
CA PRO A 32 -41.81 -11.38 17.23
C PRO A 32 -41.23 -10.18 17.99
N GLY A 33 -40.19 -9.57 17.43
CA GLY A 33 -39.36 -8.55 18.08
C GLY A 33 -37.89 -8.57 17.63
N THR A 34 -37.43 -9.61 16.94
CA THR A 34 -36.06 -9.71 16.39
C THR A 34 -36.00 -9.60 14.87
N ARG A 35 -37.01 -8.96 14.24
CA ARG A 35 -36.78 -8.39 12.91
C ARG A 35 -35.58 -7.47 13.09
N ALA A 36 -34.54 -7.63 12.27
CA ALA A 36 -33.59 -6.56 12.06
C ALA A 36 -34.41 -5.31 11.75
N GLU A 37 -34.65 -4.48 12.77
CA GLU A 37 -35.09 -3.12 12.57
C GLU A 37 -34.13 -2.60 11.52
N SER A 38 -34.71 -2.15 10.42
CA SER A 38 -33.94 -1.49 9.39
C SER A 38 -33.41 -0.23 10.04
N VAL A 39 -32.26 -0.35 10.71
CA VAL A 39 -31.46 0.77 11.13
C VAL A 39 -30.93 1.30 9.80
N MET A 40 -31.71 2.21 9.21
CA MET A 40 -31.19 3.06 8.16
C MET A 40 -29.99 3.76 8.80
N PRO A 41 -28.75 3.53 8.35
CA PRO A 41 -27.63 4.22 8.94
C PRO A 41 -27.87 5.70 8.71
N LEU A 42 -28.05 6.44 9.81
CA LEU A 42 -27.96 7.89 9.80
C LEU A 42 -26.50 8.23 9.51
N VAL A 43 -26.09 8.19 8.24
CA VAL A 43 -24.89 8.91 7.82
C VAL A 43 -25.29 10.39 7.84
N GLN A 44 -25.34 10.94 9.04
CA GLN A 44 -25.64 12.36 9.29
C GLN A 44 -24.34 13.05 9.66
N GLY A 45 -23.54 13.28 8.63
CA GLY A 45 -22.40 14.17 8.68
C GLY A 45 -22.38 14.97 7.39
N GLU A 46 -22.47 16.30 7.51
CA GLU A 46 -22.08 17.19 6.41
C GLU A 46 -20.61 16.89 6.09
N VAL A 47 -20.26 16.77 4.81
CA VAL A 47 -18.86 16.56 4.38
C VAL A 47 -18.37 17.81 3.68
N ALA A 48 -17.23 18.32 4.13
CA ALA A 48 -16.57 19.45 3.49
C ALA A 48 -15.52 18.96 2.49
N ARG A 49 -15.17 19.81 1.52
CA ARG A 49 -14.10 19.54 0.55
C ARG A 49 -12.78 20.11 1.05
N ALA A 50 -11.70 19.38 0.76
CA ALA A 50 -10.34 19.82 1.00
C ALA A 50 -9.57 19.95 -0.34
N PRO A 51 -8.64 20.91 -0.46
CA PRO A 51 -7.79 21.05 -1.64
C PRO A 51 -6.67 20.01 -1.72
N ALA A 52 -6.39 19.26 -0.64
CA ALA A 52 -5.27 18.34 -0.57
C ALA A 52 -5.63 17.02 0.11
N ALA A 53 -4.83 15.98 -0.18
CA ALA A 53 -4.83 14.71 0.51
C ALA A 53 -3.40 14.31 0.89
N LEU A 54 -3.24 13.73 2.07
CA LEU A 54 -2.08 12.91 2.38
C LEU A 54 -2.44 11.45 2.10
N LEU A 55 -1.75 10.86 1.13
CA LEU A 55 -1.83 9.43 0.85
C LEU A 55 -0.58 8.73 1.41
N ARG A 56 -0.66 7.43 1.65
CA ARG A 56 0.48 6.61 2.03
C ARG A 56 0.61 5.44 1.07
N GLY A 57 1.79 5.28 0.49
CA GLY A 57 2.17 4.13 -0.31
C GLY A 57 2.97 3.13 0.50
N LEU A 58 2.73 1.83 0.32
CA LEU A 58 3.51 0.73 0.90
C LEU A 58 4.12 -0.10 -0.22
N ASP A 59 5.43 -0.33 -0.17
CA ASP A 59 6.05 -1.42 -0.91
C ASP A 59 6.00 -2.70 -0.06
N LYS A 60 5.10 -3.62 -0.42
CA LYS A 60 4.86 -4.89 0.28
C LYS A 60 6.09 -5.81 0.29
N VAL A 61 7.04 -5.61 -0.63
CA VAL A 61 8.27 -6.42 -0.70
C VAL A 61 9.32 -5.91 0.29
N SER A 62 9.48 -4.60 0.42
CA SER A 62 10.46 -4.01 1.36
C SER A 62 9.87 -3.67 2.73
N GLY A 63 8.54 -3.63 2.85
CA GLY A 63 7.82 -3.17 4.03
C GLY A 63 7.91 -1.66 4.27
N GLN A 64 8.50 -0.89 3.35
CA GLN A 64 8.68 0.55 3.51
C GLN A 64 7.40 1.31 3.12
N SER A 65 6.98 2.23 3.99
CA SER A 65 5.88 3.16 3.70
C SER A 65 6.42 4.55 3.35
N THR A 66 5.75 5.23 2.43
CA THR A 66 6.11 6.58 1.99
C THR A 66 4.86 7.45 1.94
N ASP A 67 4.96 8.64 2.51
CA ASP A 67 3.89 9.62 2.45
C ASP A 67 3.92 10.36 1.12
N LEU A 68 2.73 10.53 0.54
CA LEU A 68 2.49 11.03 -0.80
C LEU A 68 1.50 12.20 -0.67
N PRO A 69 1.99 13.43 -0.45
CA PRO A 69 1.16 14.61 -0.45
C PRO A 69 0.69 14.93 -1.89
N LEU A 70 -0.62 15.08 -2.10
CA LEU A 70 -1.19 15.47 -3.39
C LEU A 70 -2.22 16.59 -3.24
N LEU A 71 -2.20 17.54 -4.18
CA LEU A 71 -3.30 18.48 -4.38
C LEU A 71 -4.40 17.85 -5.25
N VAL A 72 -5.63 18.30 -5.07
CA VAL A 72 -6.77 17.87 -5.88
C VAL A 72 -6.52 18.23 -7.34
N GLY A 73 -6.58 17.24 -8.23
CA GLY A 73 -6.28 17.37 -9.65
C GLY A 73 -4.89 16.90 -10.05
N ASP A 74 -3.97 16.81 -9.08
CA ASP A 74 -2.58 16.39 -9.33
C ASP A 74 -2.42 14.86 -9.30
N SER A 75 -1.24 14.44 -9.75
CA SER A 75 -0.80 13.05 -9.70
C SER A 75 0.64 12.92 -9.25
N VAL A 76 0.96 11.83 -8.57
CA VAL A 76 2.32 11.45 -8.18
C VAL A 76 2.65 10.06 -8.70
N VAL A 77 3.92 9.80 -8.95
CA VAL A 77 4.42 8.47 -9.29
C VAL A 77 4.99 7.80 -8.04
N PHE A 78 4.47 6.63 -7.70
CA PHE A 78 4.97 5.77 -6.62
C PHE A 78 5.37 4.41 -7.20
N GLY A 79 6.67 4.19 -7.37
CA GLY A 79 7.19 3.00 -8.05
C GLY A 79 6.71 2.92 -9.50
N ARG A 80 5.83 1.96 -9.80
CA ARG A 80 5.19 1.82 -11.13
C ARG A 80 3.77 2.36 -11.20
N LEU A 81 3.26 2.90 -10.10
CA LEU A 81 1.90 3.41 -10.00
C LEU A 81 1.90 4.92 -10.26
N GLU A 82 1.04 5.37 -11.15
CA GLU A 82 0.61 6.76 -11.23
C GLU A 82 -0.68 6.90 -10.42
N VAL A 83 -0.62 7.66 -9.34
CA VAL A 83 -1.72 7.90 -8.41
C VAL A 83 -2.22 9.31 -8.65
N ARG A 84 -3.51 9.46 -9.01
CA ARG A 84 -4.15 10.76 -9.26
C ARG A 84 -5.27 11.01 -8.26
N LEU A 85 -5.28 12.21 -7.68
CA LEU A 85 -6.31 12.66 -6.75
C LEU A 85 -7.42 13.41 -7.51
N GLY A 86 -8.65 12.92 -7.41
CA GLY A 86 -9.82 13.53 -8.05
C GLY A 86 -10.55 14.51 -7.13
N GLU A 87 -10.82 14.11 -5.89
CA GLU A 87 -11.50 14.93 -4.88
C GLU A 87 -11.10 14.43 -3.49
N CYS A 88 -11.02 15.34 -2.51
CA CYS A 88 -10.80 15.01 -1.10
C CYS A 88 -11.90 15.63 -0.24
N ARG A 89 -12.46 14.85 0.69
CA ARG A 89 -13.48 15.30 1.64
C ARG A 89 -13.22 14.79 3.05
N TYR A 90 -13.72 15.52 4.03
CA TYR A 90 -13.66 15.17 5.46
C TYR A 90 -15.00 15.49 6.14
N PRO A 91 -15.33 14.87 7.28
CA PRO A 91 -16.51 15.21 8.06
C PRO A 91 -16.44 16.66 8.58
N ALA A 92 -17.40 17.51 8.21
CA ALA A 92 -17.39 18.93 8.59
C ALA A 92 -17.50 19.16 10.10
N ALA A 93 -18.10 18.21 10.83
CA ALA A 93 -18.22 18.27 12.28
C ALA A 93 -16.89 17.95 13.01
N ASP A 94 -16.04 17.12 12.40
CA ASP A 94 -14.76 16.69 12.96
C ASP A 94 -13.79 16.31 11.81
N PRO A 95 -12.98 17.27 11.33
CA PRO A 95 -12.12 17.09 10.16
C PRO A 95 -11.07 15.98 10.29
N ASP A 96 -10.64 15.66 11.51
CA ASP A 96 -9.59 14.67 11.76
C ASP A 96 -10.16 13.25 11.94
N SER A 97 -11.49 13.10 12.01
CA SER A 97 -12.13 11.81 12.32
C SER A 97 -12.10 10.79 11.16
N ASP A 98 -12.15 11.26 9.92
CA ASP A 98 -12.07 10.42 8.72
C ASP A 98 -11.72 11.24 7.48
N ALA A 99 -11.30 10.55 6.43
CA ALA A 99 -11.02 11.16 5.14
C ALA A 99 -11.54 10.30 4.00
N PHE A 100 -12.11 10.97 3.00
CA PHE A 100 -12.70 10.36 1.81
C PHE A 100 -11.99 10.92 0.58
N ALA A 101 -11.22 10.09 -0.12
CA ALA A 101 -10.51 10.51 -1.33
C ALA A 101 -11.00 9.73 -2.54
N GLN A 102 -11.36 10.45 -3.61
CA GLN A 102 -11.55 9.85 -4.92
C GLN A 102 -10.18 9.71 -5.60
N LEU A 103 -9.78 8.48 -5.88
CA LEU A 103 -8.48 8.18 -6.48
C LEU A 103 -8.65 7.48 -7.83
N THR A 104 -7.70 7.71 -8.73
CA THR A 104 -7.48 6.89 -9.92
C THR A 104 -6.02 6.44 -9.91
N ILE A 105 -5.77 5.14 -9.94
CA ILE A 105 -4.43 4.56 -9.89
C ILE A 105 -4.22 3.72 -11.14
N THR A 106 -3.15 4.03 -11.86
CA THR A 106 -2.80 3.37 -13.13
C THR A 106 -1.39 2.80 -13.04
N ASP A 107 -1.19 1.59 -13.58
CA ASP A 107 0.14 1.03 -13.76
C ASP A 107 0.79 1.66 -15.01
N THR A 108 1.94 2.31 -14.84
CA THR A 108 2.61 3.07 -15.90
C THR A 108 3.20 2.19 -17.00
N HIS A 109 3.50 0.92 -16.70
CA HIS A 109 4.09 -0.01 -17.65
C HIS A 109 3.03 -0.65 -18.56
N SER A 110 1.99 -1.20 -17.95
CA SER A 110 0.88 -1.89 -18.63
C SER A 110 -0.22 -0.92 -19.11
N ARG A 111 -0.21 0.33 -18.62
CA ARG A 111 -1.23 1.37 -18.87
C ARG A 111 -2.65 0.93 -18.49
N ARG A 112 -2.75 0.03 -17.50
CA ARG A 112 -4.02 -0.45 -16.95
C ARG A 112 -4.38 0.33 -15.70
N THR A 113 -5.63 0.77 -15.62
CA THR A 113 -6.18 1.29 -14.36
C THR A 113 -6.35 0.13 -13.37
N LEU A 114 -5.68 0.21 -12.24
CA LEU A 114 -5.73 -0.78 -11.16
C LEU A 114 -6.82 -0.44 -10.13
N PHE A 115 -7.06 0.85 -9.91
CA PHE A 115 -8.09 1.32 -8.99
C PHE A 115 -8.74 2.60 -9.52
N THR A 116 -10.07 2.71 -9.37
CA THR A 116 -10.80 3.96 -9.55
C THR A 116 -12.02 3.96 -8.65
N GLY A 117 -12.14 4.97 -7.79
CA GLY A 117 -13.22 5.03 -6.83
C GLY A 117 -12.92 5.90 -5.61
N TRP A 118 -13.83 5.85 -4.65
CA TRP A 118 -13.66 6.46 -3.34
C TRP A 118 -12.94 5.50 -2.40
N MET A 119 -12.06 6.05 -1.59
CA MET A 119 -11.38 5.35 -0.51
C MET A 119 -11.62 6.09 0.80
N ILE A 120 -11.73 5.32 1.89
CA ILE A 120 -12.06 5.82 3.23
C ILE A 120 -10.88 5.51 4.15
N ALA A 121 -10.34 6.52 4.83
CA ALA A 121 -9.16 6.37 5.69
C ALA A 121 -9.43 5.40 6.85
N SER A 122 -10.62 5.46 7.45
CA SER A 122 -11.04 4.56 8.52
C SER A 122 -11.29 3.11 8.08
N SER A 123 -11.49 2.86 6.77
CA SER A 123 -11.81 1.52 6.24
C SER A 123 -11.24 1.27 4.83
N PRO A 124 -9.90 1.29 4.64
CA PRO A 124 -9.31 1.14 3.30
C PRO A 124 -9.60 -0.22 2.66
N ALA A 125 -9.81 -1.26 3.47
CA ALA A 125 -10.08 -2.62 3.01
C ALA A 125 -11.38 -2.78 2.20
N ILE A 126 -12.35 -1.87 2.35
CA ILE A 126 -13.61 -1.90 1.56
C ILE A 126 -13.37 -1.42 0.12
N SER A 127 -12.29 -0.70 -0.14
CA SER A 127 -11.96 -0.13 -1.44
C SER A 127 -10.45 -0.19 -1.64
N ALA A 128 -9.91 -1.41 -1.54
CA ALA A 128 -8.48 -1.67 -1.59
C ALA A 128 -7.92 -1.59 -3.02
N LEU A 129 -6.67 -1.16 -3.13
CA LEU A 129 -5.90 -1.25 -4.36
C LEU A 129 -5.45 -2.71 -4.59
N ASP A 130 -5.79 -3.25 -5.75
CA ASP A 130 -5.37 -4.59 -6.16
C ASP A 130 -4.05 -4.54 -6.95
N ASP A 131 -2.93 -4.54 -6.22
CA ASP A 131 -1.58 -4.64 -6.78
C ASP A 131 -0.69 -5.59 -5.96
N ALA A 132 0.13 -6.38 -6.65
CA ALA A 132 0.94 -7.43 -6.03
C ALA A 132 2.10 -6.91 -5.16
N ARG A 133 2.63 -5.72 -5.45
CA ARG A 133 3.82 -5.18 -4.78
C ARG A 133 3.51 -3.90 -4.02
N TYR A 134 2.65 -3.05 -4.56
CA TYR A 134 2.35 -1.76 -3.95
C TYR A 134 0.96 -1.78 -3.31
N ASP A 135 0.79 -1.00 -2.26
CA ASP A 135 -0.52 -0.61 -1.74
C ASP A 135 -0.54 0.91 -1.60
N VAL A 136 -1.71 1.53 -1.74
CA VAL A 136 -1.86 2.98 -1.57
C VAL A 136 -3.17 3.23 -0.87
N TRP A 137 -3.13 4.01 0.21
CA TRP A 137 -4.34 4.42 0.91
C TRP A 137 -4.36 5.89 1.32
N VAL A 138 -5.56 6.44 1.50
CA VAL A 138 -5.76 7.78 2.04
C VAL A 138 -5.51 7.77 3.55
N VAL A 139 -4.79 8.80 4.03
CA VAL A 139 -4.53 9.02 5.46
C VAL A 139 -5.39 10.16 5.98
N THR A 140 -5.34 11.33 5.32
CA THR A 140 -6.14 12.50 5.70
C THR A 140 -6.44 13.41 4.49
N CYS A 141 -7.47 14.24 4.62
CA CYS A 141 -7.80 15.34 3.72
C CYS A 141 -7.65 16.66 4.49
N ASP A 142 -6.76 17.55 4.04
CA ASP A 142 -6.50 18.82 4.71
C ASP A 142 -6.44 20.00 3.71
N ASP A 143 -6.16 21.20 4.23
CA ASP A 143 -6.05 22.44 3.46
C ASP A 143 -4.73 22.57 2.66
N GLY A 144 -3.89 21.54 2.68
CA GLY A 144 -2.58 21.54 2.03
C GLY A 144 -1.44 21.99 2.96
N SER A 145 -1.74 22.39 4.20
CA SER A 145 -0.73 22.85 5.17
C SER A 145 0.06 21.70 5.83
N GLY A 146 -0.47 20.47 5.80
CA GLY A 146 0.19 19.25 6.28
C GLY A 146 0.95 18.48 5.21
N LEU A 147 0.87 18.92 3.95
CA LEU A 147 1.68 18.38 2.87
C LEU A 147 3.12 18.79 3.15
N ALA A 148 3.89 17.88 3.74
CA ALA A 148 5.33 17.96 3.79
C ALA A 148 5.85 18.05 2.34
N LEU A 149 5.87 19.27 1.78
CA LEU A 149 6.99 19.70 0.98
C LEU A 149 8.17 19.47 1.91
N PRO A 150 9.07 18.49 1.66
CA PRO A 150 10.38 18.61 2.25
C PRO A 150 10.85 19.97 1.75
N GLU A 151 10.87 20.95 2.66
CA GLU A 151 11.58 22.18 2.46
C GLU A 151 12.95 21.71 1.96
N LEU A 152 13.23 21.90 0.68
CA LEU A 152 14.59 21.87 0.19
C LEU A 152 15.25 23.11 0.77
N THR A 153 15.39 23.13 2.10
CA THR A 153 16.37 23.96 2.77
C THR A 153 17.68 23.29 2.44
N TYR A 154 18.20 23.69 1.28
CA TYR A 154 19.61 23.59 1.00
C TYR A 154 20.30 24.36 2.13
N GLU A 155 20.74 23.65 3.17
CA GLU A 155 21.81 24.14 4.02
C GLU A 155 23.05 24.13 3.14
N PRO A 156 23.55 25.30 2.67
CA PRO A 156 24.82 25.32 1.98
C PRO A 156 25.87 24.74 2.92
N ASP A 157 26.51 23.65 2.48
CA ASP A 157 27.76 23.17 3.06
C ASP A 157 28.87 24.17 2.70
N THR A 158 28.77 25.38 3.23
CA THR A 158 29.84 26.36 3.31
C THR A 158 30.42 26.30 4.71
N ALA A 159 30.96 25.14 5.08
CA ALA A 159 32.12 25.14 5.95
C ALA A 159 33.34 25.48 5.08
N GLU A 160 33.68 26.77 5.05
CA GLU A 160 34.98 27.22 4.57
C GLU A 160 36.06 26.42 5.32
N PRO A 161 37.06 25.82 4.64
CA PRO A 161 38.21 25.31 5.35
C PRO A 161 38.97 26.52 5.91
N GLU A 162 38.89 26.70 7.24
CA GLU A 162 39.70 27.66 7.98
C GLU A 162 41.16 27.48 7.55
N GLY A 163 41.68 28.56 6.96
CA GLY A 163 42.99 28.65 6.36
C GLY A 163 44.10 28.28 7.34
N GLY A 164 45.13 27.67 6.77
CA GLY A 164 46.36 27.38 7.47
C GLY A 164 47.16 28.64 7.81
N GLU A 165 47.76 28.59 9.00
CA GLU A 165 48.93 29.36 9.45
C GLU A 165 49.69 28.39 10.40
N GLY A 166 50.97 28.06 10.28
CA GLY A 166 52.00 28.59 9.40
C GLY A 166 53.32 27.81 9.50
N MET A 167 54.21 28.32 8.65
CA MET A 167 55.66 28.22 8.55
C MET A 167 56.46 28.00 9.85
N GLY A 168 57.44 27.08 9.82
CA GLY A 168 58.70 27.21 10.57
C GLY A 168 59.41 25.90 10.95
N PRO A 169 60.71 25.70 10.65
CA PRO A 169 61.33 24.37 10.57
C PRO A 169 62.39 24.10 11.66
N ASP A 170 62.35 22.93 12.30
CA ASP A 170 63.48 22.33 13.05
C ASP A 170 63.24 20.81 12.98
N GLY A 171 64.05 19.98 12.33
CA GLY A 171 65.49 19.85 12.55
C GLY A 171 65.76 18.70 13.52
N GLU A 172 65.66 17.45 13.06
CA GLU A 172 66.43 16.33 13.62
C GLU A 172 66.47 15.19 12.60
N THR A 173 67.60 15.06 11.92
CA THR A 173 67.97 13.91 11.11
C THR A 173 68.45 12.80 12.05
N THR A 174 67.72 11.69 12.14
CA THR A 174 68.30 10.44 12.65
C THR A 174 68.93 9.68 11.48
N PRO A 175 70.23 9.34 11.54
CA PRO A 175 70.87 8.49 10.53
C PRO A 175 70.26 7.09 10.54
N VAL A 176 69.86 6.62 9.36
CA VAL A 176 69.70 5.19 9.10
C VAL A 176 71.10 4.66 8.86
N GLU A 177 71.58 3.79 9.76
CA GLU A 177 72.77 2.99 9.52
C GLU A 177 72.38 1.89 8.52
N ASP A 178 72.77 2.09 7.27
CA ASP A 178 72.84 1.07 6.24
C ASP A 178 73.96 0.08 6.62
N GLU A 179 73.60 -1.15 7.00
CA GLU A 179 74.55 -2.26 7.01
C GLU A 179 74.65 -2.83 5.58
N ASP A 180 75.73 -2.40 4.91
CA ASP A 180 76.27 -2.96 3.68
C ASP A 180 76.60 -4.45 3.80
N GLY A 181 76.34 -5.16 2.70
CA GLY A 181 77.21 -6.25 2.22
C GLY A 181 76.63 -7.67 2.36
N ALA A 182 76.75 -8.56 1.38
CA ALA A 182 77.47 -8.50 0.12
C ALA A 182 77.03 -9.66 -0.79
N GLU A 183 77.26 -9.42 -2.08
CA GLU A 183 77.31 -10.34 -3.22
C GLU A 183 77.98 -11.71 -2.97
N ALA A 184 77.48 -12.73 -3.69
CA ALA A 184 78.23 -13.62 -4.60
C ALA A 184 77.26 -14.73 -5.07
N ALA A 185 76.88 -14.77 -6.35
CA ALA A 185 77.58 -15.47 -7.43
C ALA A 185 77.67 -16.99 -7.20
N GLU A 186 76.82 -17.75 -7.90
CA GLU A 186 77.16 -18.88 -8.79
C GLU A 186 75.90 -19.44 -9.48
#